data_AF-A0A4Z0A4W3-F1
#
_entry.id   AF-A0A4Z0A4W3-F1
#
_cell.length_a   1.000
_cell.length_b   1.000
_cell.length_c   1.000
_cell.angle_alpha   90.00
_cell.angle_beta   90.00
_cell.angle_gamma   90.00
#
_symmetry.space_group_name_H-M   'P 1'
#
loop_
_entity.id
_entity.type
_entity.pdbx_description
1 polymer ?
#
loop_
_entity_poly.entity_id
_entity_poly.type
_entity_poly.pdbx_seq_one_letter_code
_entity_poly.pdbx_strand_id
1 'polypeptide(L)'
;MNLYRAFMGVKGCREAMWEELQFLQSSAKRCSLIELGWEDAELEEGVARRRFEELFDSYESDIHTRAAFWYSLTELGFPLPRRDTLLKSELLEEERTRKAIMDARALATEDDFDTPCRILRVFMGFKTCDEVEDDIYSDSEES
;
A
#
# COMPACT_ATOMS: atom_id res chain seq x y z
N MET A 1 -8.83 -1.92 -9.14
CA MET A 1 -7.70 -1.24 -8.45
C MET A 1 -6.40 -2.00 -8.77
N ASN A 2 -5.94 -1.95 -10.02
CA ASN A 2 -4.78 -2.73 -10.47
C ASN A 2 -3.46 -2.08 -10.03
N LEU A 3 -3.42 -0.74 -9.92
CA LEU A 3 -2.24 0.00 -9.47
C LEU A 3 -1.86 -0.33 -8.01
N TYR A 4 -2.83 -0.28 -7.08
CA TYR A 4 -2.57 -0.62 -5.67
C TYR A 4 -2.20 -2.10 -5.50
N ARG A 5 -2.83 -3.02 -6.25
CA ARG A 5 -2.44 -4.44 -6.25
C ARG A 5 -1.00 -4.65 -6.77
N ALA A 6 -0.63 -3.98 -7.86
CA ALA A 6 0.74 -4.02 -8.38
C ALA A 6 1.74 -3.45 -7.37
N PHE A 7 1.41 -2.33 -6.73
CA PHE A 7 2.21 -1.73 -5.66
C PHE A 7 2.43 -2.69 -4.49
N MET A 8 1.39 -3.39 -4.03
CA MET A 8 1.54 -4.39 -2.97
C MET A 8 2.48 -5.53 -3.37
N GLY A 9 2.51 -5.90 -4.65
CA GLY A 9 3.50 -6.84 -5.20
C GLY A 9 4.93 -6.30 -5.07
N VAL A 10 5.17 -5.06 -5.51
CA VAL A 10 6.48 -4.39 -5.38
C VAL A 10 6.91 -4.28 -3.91
N LYS A 11 6.00 -3.88 -3.02
CA LYS A 11 6.24 -3.78 -1.57
C LYS A 11 6.63 -5.12 -0.96
N GLY A 12 6.00 -6.21 -1.40
CA GLY A 12 6.37 -7.58 -0.99
C GLY A 12 7.77 -8.00 -1.45
N CYS A 13 8.29 -7.42 -2.53
CA CYS A 13 9.62 -7.70 -3.05
C CYS A 13 10.72 -6.76 -2.52
N ARG A 14 10.41 -5.84 -1.58
CA ARG A 14 11.34 -4.80 -1.11
C ARG A 14 12.71 -5.35 -0.70
N GLU A 15 12.75 -6.40 0.13
CA GLU A 15 14.04 -6.95 0.58
C GLU A 15 14.78 -7.69 -0.53
N ALA A 16 14.07 -8.37 -1.45
CA ALA A 16 14.69 -8.97 -2.61
C ALA A 16 15.30 -7.92 -3.58
N MET A 17 14.66 -6.75 -3.69
CA MET A 17 15.23 -5.61 -4.44
C MET A 17 16.50 -5.07 -3.80
N TRP A 18 16.57 -5.07 -2.46
CA TRP A 18 17.77 -4.69 -1.74
C TRP A 18 18.91 -5.71 -1.94
N GLU A 19 18.62 -7.00 -1.87
CA GLU A 19 19.60 -8.06 -2.15
C GLU A 19 20.17 -7.94 -3.57
N GLU A 20 19.32 -7.67 -4.57
CA GLU A 20 19.78 -7.43 -5.94
C GLU A 20 20.66 -6.18 -6.04
N LEU A 21 20.33 -5.11 -5.31
CA LEU A 21 21.17 -3.91 -5.26
C LEU A 21 22.55 -4.20 -4.65
N GLN A 22 22.61 -4.98 -3.55
CA GLN A 22 23.88 -5.43 -2.97
C GLN A 22 24.68 -6.28 -3.95
N PHE A 23 24.02 -7.18 -4.68
CA PHE A 23 24.66 -7.96 -5.73
C PHE A 23 25.25 -7.03 -6.82
N LEU A 24 24.48 -6.07 -7.32
CA LEU A 24 24.92 -5.12 -8.33
C LEU A 24 26.12 -4.27 -7.86
N GLN A 25 26.13 -3.84 -6.60
CA GLN A 25 27.25 -3.12 -5.98
C GLN A 25 28.56 -3.91 -5.97
N SER A 26 28.48 -5.20 -5.66
CA SER A 26 29.63 -6.10 -5.61
C SER A 26 30.11 -6.57 -7.00
N SER A 27 29.29 -6.36 -8.03
CA SER A 27 29.53 -6.85 -9.38
C SER A 27 30.26 -5.83 -10.26
N ALA A 28 30.76 -6.30 -11.41
CA ALA A 28 31.30 -5.43 -12.46
C ALA A 28 30.26 -4.45 -13.06
N LYS A 29 28.97 -4.59 -12.71
CA LYS A 29 27.89 -3.68 -13.12
C LYS A 29 27.73 -2.47 -12.20
N ARG A 30 28.63 -2.23 -11.25
CA ARG A 30 28.61 -1.00 -10.42
C ARG A 30 28.52 0.28 -11.27
N CYS A 31 29.15 0.32 -12.44
CA CYS A 31 29.07 1.46 -13.35
C CYS A 31 27.64 1.78 -13.81
N SER A 32 26.76 0.78 -13.96
CA SER A 32 25.37 1.04 -14.34
C SER A 32 24.56 1.68 -13.20
N LEU A 33 24.96 1.50 -11.94
CA LEU A 33 24.32 2.21 -10.82
C LEU A 33 24.62 3.71 -10.89
N ILE A 34 25.83 4.08 -11.33
CA ILE A 34 26.20 5.48 -11.54
C ILE A 34 25.36 6.12 -12.64
N GLU A 35 25.10 5.41 -13.73
CA GLU A 35 24.18 5.87 -14.79
C GLU A 35 22.74 6.07 -14.30
N LEU A 36 22.34 5.30 -13.28
CA LEU A 36 21.04 5.41 -12.61
C LEU A 36 21.02 6.49 -11.52
N GLY A 37 22.09 7.27 -11.37
CA GLY A 37 22.19 8.38 -10.43
C GLY A 37 22.64 8.00 -9.03
N TRP A 38 23.28 6.84 -8.83
CA TRP A 38 23.96 6.52 -7.58
C TRP A 38 25.36 7.12 -7.56
N GLU A 39 25.72 7.82 -6.49
CA GLU A 39 27.09 8.31 -6.32
C GLU A 39 27.99 7.24 -5.69
N ASP A 40 29.28 7.22 -6.01
CA ASP A 40 30.21 6.23 -5.46
C ASP A 40 30.27 6.25 -3.92
N ALA A 41 30.13 7.45 -3.32
CA ALA A 41 30.07 7.64 -1.88
C ALA A 41 28.79 7.07 -1.24
N GLU A 42 27.72 6.94 -2.02
CA GLU A 42 26.42 6.44 -1.57
C GLU A 42 26.30 4.91 -1.71
N LEU A 43 27.29 4.28 -2.34
CA LEU A 43 27.34 2.83 -2.53
C LEU A 43 28.14 2.13 -1.40
N GLU A 44 28.51 2.85 -0.33
CA GLU A 44 28.91 2.20 0.93
C GLU A 44 27.68 1.62 1.64
N GLU A 45 27.76 0.39 2.13
CA GLU A 45 26.60 -0.43 2.56
C GLU A 45 25.61 0.32 3.47
N GLY A 46 26.10 1.06 4.46
CA GLY A 46 25.26 1.83 5.39
C GLY A 46 24.59 3.07 4.78
N VAL A 47 25.26 3.75 3.84
CA VAL A 47 24.71 4.90 3.11
C VAL A 47 23.75 4.42 2.02
N ALA A 48 24.09 3.31 1.37
CA ALA A 48 23.29 2.69 0.34
C ALA A 48 21.95 2.19 0.87
N ARG A 49 21.93 1.58 2.06
CA ARG A 49 20.68 1.12 2.68
C ARG A 49 19.77 2.30 2.98
N ARG A 50 20.31 3.37 3.57
CA ARG A 50 19.52 4.58 3.86
C ARG A 50 18.95 5.20 2.58
N ARG A 51 19.78 5.37 1.53
CA ARG A 51 19.31 5.91 0.25
C ARG A 51 18.26 5.01 -0.39
N PHE A 52 18.41 3.70 -0.34
CA PHE A 52 17.40 2.76 -0.81
C PHE A 52 16.07 2.94 -0.07
N GLU A 53 16.10 3.07 1.25
CA GLU A 53 14.90 3.32 2.06
C GLU A 53 14.25 4.65 1.71
N GLU A 54 15.01 5.73 1.57
CA GLU A 54 14.51 7.06 1.15
C GLU A 54 13.87 7.01 -0.24
N LEU A 55 14.50 6.32 -1.20
CA LEU A 55 13.93 6.13 -2.55
C LEU A 55 12.64 5.32 -2.51
N PHE A 56 12.60 4.29 -1.67
CA PHE A 56 11.42 3.44 -1.53
C PHE A 56 10.26 4.20 -0.87
N ASP A 57 10.53 5.01 0.15
CA ASP A 57 9.55 5.86 0.80
C ASP A 57 9.00 6.93 -0.15
N SER A 58 9.87 7.53 -0.98
CA SER A 58 9.45 8.45 -2.04
C SER A 58 8.55 7.75 -3.07
N TYR A 59 8.87 6.51 -3.44
CA TYR A 59 8.04 5.70 -4.33
C TYR A 59 6.66 5.40 -3.71
N GLU A 60 6.62 4.99 -2.43
CA GLU A 60 5.37 4.71 -1.72
C GLU A 60 4.47 5.96 -1.65
N SER A 61 5.05 7.13 -1.33
CA SER A 61 4.33 8.40 -1.28
C SER A 61 3.77 8.80 -2.65
N ASP A 62 4.54 8.65 -3.73
CA ASP A 62 4.08 8.96 -5.10
C ASP A 62 2.95 8.02 -5.53
N ILE A 63 3.05 6.72 -5.25
CA ILE A 63 1.99 5.76 -5.58
C ILE A 63 0.70 6.04 -4.80
N HIS A 64 0.79 6.36 -3.51
CA HIS A 64 -0.37 6.76 -2.73
C HIS A 64 -1.02 8.02 -3.27
N THR A 65 -0.22 9.02 -3.63
CA THR A 65 -0.68 10.26 -4.25
C THR A 65 -1.41 9.97 -5.58
N ARG A 66 -0.82 9.13 -6.45
CA ARG A 66 -1.45 8.71 -7.72
C ARG A 66 -2.73 7.91 -7.52
N ALA A 67 -2.77 7.04 -6.51
CA ALA A 67 -3.96 6.26 -6.17
C ALA A 67 -5.08 7.17 -5.64
N ALA A 68 -4.75 8.18 -4.83
CA ALA A 68 -5.70 9.17 -4.32
C ALA A 68 -6.26 10.05 -5.45
N PHE A 69 -5.40 10.51 -6.36
CA PHE A 69 -5.82 11.32 -7.51
C PHE A 69 -6.56 10.54 -8.60
N TRP A 70 -6.57 9.20 -8.53
CA TRP A 70 -7.19 8.35 -9.56
C TRP A 70 -8.66 8.70 -9.86
N TYR A 71 -9.44 9.06 -8.83
CA TYR A 71 -10.83 9.47 -8.97
C TYR A 71 -11.00 11.00 -9.15
N SER A 72 -10.10 11.79 -8.57
CA SER A 72 -10.16 13.26 -8.69
C SER A 72 -9.82 13.73 -10.11
N LEU A 73 -8.93 13.02 -10.80
CA LEU A 73 -8.52 13.35 -12.17
C LEU A 73 -9.67 13.21 -13.17
N THR A 74 -10.61 12.29 -12.94
CA THR A 74 -11.84 12.19 -13.76
C THR A 74 -12.73 13.42 -13.61
N GLU A 75 -12.80 14.02 -12.43
CA GLU A 75 -13.60 15.24 -12.20
C GLU A 75 -12.93 16.47 -12.84
N LEU A 76 -11.60 16.46 -12.97
CA LEU A 76 -10.81 17.50 -13.63
C LEU A 76 -10.71 17.33 -15.16
N GLY A 77 -11.46 16.39 -15.74
CA GLY A 77 -11.53 16.19 -17.19
C GLY A 77 -10.38 15.39 -17.80
N PHE A 78 -9.50 14.81 -16.98
CA PHE A 78 -8.51 13.85 -17.47
C PHE A 78 -9.19 12.49 -17.66
N PRO A 79 -9.23 11.94 -18.89
CA PRO A 79 -9.85 10.66 -19.13
C PRO A 79 -9.05 9.55 -18.42
N LEU A 80 -9.77 8.58 -17.83
CA LEU A 80 -9.14 7.39 -17.28
C LEU A 80 -8.31 6.69 -18.38
N PRO A 81 -7.12 6.16 -18.04
CA PRO A 81 -6.41 5.25 -18.93
C PRO A 81 -7.39 4.17 -19.40
N ARG A 82 -7.38 3.87 -20.69
CA ARG A 82 -8.27 2.83 -21.25
C ARG A 82 -7.99 1.54 -20.47
N ARG A 83 -9.03 0.99 -19.83
CA ARG A 83 -8.94 -0.34 -19.22
C ARG A 83 -8.60 -1.31 -20.35
N ASP A 84 -7.59 -2.14 -20.15
CA ASP A 84 -7.34 -3.27 -21.03
C ASP A 84 -8.60 -4.12 -21.14
N THR A 85 -8.79 -4.76 -22.29
CA THR A 85 -9.94 -5.64 -22.52
C THR A 85 -9.87 -6.78 -21.51
N LEU A 86 -10.75 -6.72 -20.51
CA LEU A 86 -10.89 -7.77 -19.51
C LEU A 86 -11.25 -9.09 -20.19
N LEU A 87 -10.63 -10.18 -19.74
CA LEU A 87 -11.00 -11.52 -20.14
C LEU A 87 -12.44 -11.81 -19.67
N LYS A 88 -13.12 -12.74 -20.35
CA LYS A 88 -14.49 -13.13 -19.98
C LYS A 88 -14.59 -13.61 -18.53
N SER A 89 -13.54 -14.23 -18.00
CA SER A 89 -13.43 -14.64 -16.60
C SER A 89 -13.36 -13.44 -15.65
N GLU A 90 -12.58 -12.42 -15.99
CA GLU A 90 -12.39 -11.22 -15.16
C GLU A 90 -13.65 -10.34 -15.13
N LEU A 91 -14.38 -10.25 -16.25
CA LEU A 91 -15.68 -9.56 -16.29
C LEU A 91 -16.71 -10.23 -15.37
N LEU A 92 -16.72 -11.56 -15.32
CA LEU A 92 -17.64 -12.34 -14.50
C LEU A 92 -17.30 -12.21 -13.02
N GLU A 93 -16.00 -12.16 -12.70
CA GLU A 93 -15.51 -11.88 -11.35
C GLU A 93 -15.86 -10.45 -10.92
N GLU A 94 -15.63 -9.45 -11.76
CA GLU A 94 -15.96 -8.05 -11.46
C GLU A 94 -17.46 -7.86 -11.19
N GLU A 95 -18.32 -8.45 -12.01
CA GLU A 95 -19.77 -8.36 -11.81
C GLU A 95 -20.22 -9.07 -10.52
N ARG A 96 -19.59 -10.22 -10.20
CA ARG A 96 -19.84 -10.92 -8.94
C ARG A 96 -19.40 -10.09 -7.73
N THR A 97 -18.23 -9.48 -7.79
CA THR A 97 -17.72 -8.60 -6.73
C THR A 97 -18.58 -7.35 -6.58
N ARG A 98 -18.96 -6.71 -7.70
CA ARG A 98 -19.84 -5.54 -7.71
C ARG A 98 -21.18 -5.86 -7.06
N LYS A 99 -21.80 -6.98 -7.44
CA LYS A 99 -23.06 -7.43 -6.86
C LYS A 99 -22.91 -7.71 -5.37
N ALA A 100 -21.86 -8.42 -4.95
CA ALA A 100 -21.59 -8.67 -3.54
C ALA A 100 -21.41 -7.38 -2.72
N ILE A 101 -20.76 -6.35 -3.28
CA ILE A 101 -20.61 -5.04 -2.61
C ILE A 101 -21.96 -4.33 -2.48
N MET A 102 -22.77 -4.33 -3.54
CA MET A 102 -24.09 -3.68 -3.52
C MET A 102 -25.05 -4.39 -2.56
N ASP A 103 -25.04 -5.73 -2.56
CA ASP A 103 -25.85 -6.55 -1.66
C ASP A 103 -25.39 -6.36 -0.20
N ALA A 104 -24.07 -6.33 0.05
CA ALA A 104 -23.53 -6.04 1.37
C ALA A 104 -23.90 -4.63 1.86
N ARG A 105 -23.86 -3.61 0.99
CA ARG A 105 -24.32 -2.25 1.33
C ARG A 105 -25.81 -2.17 1.61
N ALA A 106 -26.63 -2.93 0.89
CA ALA A 106 -28.07 -2.95 1.08
C ALA A 106 -28.48 -3.63 2.41
N LEU A 107 -27.64 -4.54 2.91
CA LEU A 107 -27.85 -5.28 4.15
C LEU A 107 -27.12 -4.67 5.36
N ALA A 108 -26.24 -3.69 5.16
CA ALA A 108 -25.45 -3.07 6.21
C ALA A 108 -26.31 -2.18 7.11
N THR A 109 -26.10 -2.32 8.42
CA THR A 109 -26.65 -1.43 9.46
C THR A 109 -25.74 -0.21 9.65
N GLU A 110 -26.22 0.86 10.31
CA GLU A 110 -25.42 2.09 10.51
C GLU A 110 -24.09 1.80 11.24
N ASP A 111 -24.08 0.87 12.19
CA ASP A 111 -22.88 0.43 12.93
C ASP A 111 -21.84 -0.31 12.05
N ASP A 112 -22.27 -0.89 10.93
CA ASP A 112 -21.38 -1.59 9.98
C ASP A 112 -20.54 -0.59 9.16
N PHE A 113 -20.99 0.66 9.03
CA PHE A 113 -20.21 1.71 8.37
C PHE A 113 -19.08 2.23 9.24
N ASP A 114 -19.25 2.17 10.56
CA ASP A 114 -18.24 2.62 11.54
C ASP A 114 -17.21 1.54 11.88
N THR A 115 -17.47 0.27 11.52
CA THR A 115 -16.54 -0.83 11.77
C THR A 115 -15.55 -0.98 10.60
N PRO A 116 -14.25 -0.62 10.76
CA PRO A 116 -13.28 -0.79 9.69
C PRO A 116 -13.13 -2.28 9.34
N CYS A 117 -13.42 -2.63 8.09
CA CYS A 117 -13.31 -3.98 7.53
C CYS A 117 -12.00 -4.66 7.95
N ARG A 118 -12.09 -5.82 8.62
CA ARG A 118 -10.94 -6.58 9.15
C ARG A 118 -9.91 -6.93 8.06
N ILE A 119 -10.37 -7.23 6.84
CA ILE A 119 -9.49 -7.52 5.71
C ILE A 119 -8.71 -6.26 5.29
N LEU A 120 -9.39 -5.11 5.16
CA LEU A 120 -8.75 -3.83 4.90
C LEU A 120 -7.80 -3.44 6.04
N ARG A 121 -8.15 -3.74 7.29
CA ARG A 121 -7.32 -3.53 8.49
C ARG A 121 -5.97 -4.24 8.39
N VAL A 122 -5.99 -5.51 7.98
CA VAL A 122 -4.77 -6.32 7.76
C VAL A 122 -3.96 -5.79 6.57
N PHE A 123 -4.62 -5.40 5.48
CA PHE A 123 -3.91 -4.86 4.30
C PHE A 123 -3.33 -3.45 4.50
N MET A 124 -3.98 -2.61 5.32
CA MET A 124 -3.56 -1.23 5.59
C MET A 124 -2.68 -1.10 6.83
N GLY A 125 -2.41 -2.18 7.57
CA GLY A 125 -1.61 -2.12 8.81
C GLY A 125 -2.27 -1.29 9.91
N PHE A 126 -3.60 -1.26 9.95
CA PHE A 126 -4.33 -0.44 10.92
C PHE A 126 -4.31 -1.14 12.29
N LYS A 127 -3.55 -0.59 13.23
CA LYS A 127 -3.54 -1.03 14.63
C LYS A 127 -4.70 -0.32 15.32
N THR A 128 -5.65 -1.06 15.89
CA THR A 128 -6.61 -0.45 16.80
C THR A 128 -5.79 0.10 17.97
N CYS A 129 -5.89 1.39 18.22
CA CYS A 129 -5.59 1.91 19.55
C CYS A 129 -6.69 1.34 20.42
N ASP A 130 -6.45 0.15 20.98
CA ASP A 130 -7.26 -0.32 22.08
C ASP A 130 -7.05 0.74 23.17
N GLU A 131 -8.07 1.57 23.39
CA GLU A 131 -8.15 2.40 24.57
C GLU A 131 -8.12 1.42 25.74
N VAL A 132 -6.97 1.36 26.40
CA VAL A 132 -6.86 0.77 27.72
C VAL A 132 -7.73 1.65 28.59
N GLU A 133 -8.97 1.23 28.84
CA GLU A 133 -9.74 1.68 29.99
C GLU A 133 -8.94 1.26 31.22
N ASP A 134 -8.01 2.13 31.64
CA ASP A 134 -7.44 2.15 32.97
C ASP A 134 -8.55 2.57 33.95
N ASP A 135 -9.48 1.66 34.25
CA ASP A 135 -10.32 1.75 35.45
C ASP A 135 -9.59 1.05 36.60
N ILE A 136 -8.56 1.72 37.10
CA ILE A 136 -8.00 1.49 38.42
C ILE A 136 -8.44 2.66 39.32
N TYR A 137 -9.18 2.33 40.38
CA TYR A 137 -9.66 3.13 41.53
C TYR A 137 -11.08 3.71 41.46
N SER A 138 -12.04 2.94 42.00
CA SER A 138 -12.65 3.31 43.30
C SER A 138 -13.31 2.09 43.95
N ASP A 139 -12.57 1.48 44.88
CA ASP A 139 -13.11 0.68 45.97
C ASP A 139 -13.80 1.64 46.99
N SER A 140 -14.63 1.09 47.89
CA SER A 140 -15.45 1.73 48.96
C SER A 140 -16.88 2.12 48.49
N GLU A 141 -17.99 1.64 49.07
CA GLU A 141 -18.28 1.29 50.46
C GLU A 141 -19.44 0.28 50.58
N GLU A 142 -19.36 -0.53 51.63
CA GLU A 142 -20.36 -1.47 52.15
C GLU A 142 -21.70 -0.79 52.49
N SER A 143 -22.82 -1.48 52.24
CA SER A 143 -23.93 -1.68 53.19
C SER A 143 -24.96 -2.68 52.66
#